data_AF-L9WCX7-F1
#
_entry.id   AF-L9WCX7-F1
#
_cell.length_a   1.000
_cell.length_b   1.000
_cell.length_c   1.000
_cell.angle_alpha   90.00
_cell.angle_beta   90.00
_cell.angle_gamma   90.00
#
_symmetry.space_group_name_H-M   'P 1'
#
loop_
_entity.id
_entity.type
_entity.pdbx_description
1 polymer ?
#
loop_
_entity_poly.entity_id
_entity_poly.type
_entity_poly.pdbx_seq_one_letter_code
_entity_poly.pdbx_strand_id
1 'polypeptide(L)'
;METFIIRQGDTAPAIRATLRDRSGVAIPLEDAFIEFRMRDRDGNLLIRDSAGTDPDEVGVVIYEWQPGDTDRAGVFRSEWQVTYPDGGIETFPNMGYLTVYVIDDVMRSDDE
;
A
#
# COMPACT_ATOMS: atom_id res chain seq x y z
N MET A 1 -7.87 10.58 -6.89
CA MET A 1 -7.84 9.19 -6.38
C MET A 1 -6.61 8.56 -6.95
N GLU A 2 -5.77 8.01 -6.09
CA GLU A 2 -4.51 7.37 -6.48
C GLU A 2 -4.80 5.89 -6.77
N THR A 3 -4.11 5.30 -7.73
CA THR A 3 -4.41 3.95 -8.21
C THR A 3 -3.14 3.20 -8.53
N PHE A 4 -3.04 1.97 -8.03
CA PHE A 4 -1.97 1.04 -8.30
C PHE A 4 -2.54 -0.19 -9.01
N ILE A 5 -1.83 -0.70 -10.01
CA ILE A 5 -2.26 -1.85 -10.83
C ILE A 5 -1.12 -2.87 -10.81
N ILE A 6 -1.46 -4.12 -10.49
CA ILE A 6 -0.54 -5.25 -10.46
C ILE A 6 -1.24 -6.50 -11.01
N ARG A 7 -0.48 -7.46 -11.56
CA ARG A 7 -1.05 -8.75 -11.97
C ARG A 7 -1.21 -9.68 -10.76
N GLN A 8 -2.14 -10.62 -10.89
CA GLN A 8 -2.34 -11.65 -9.89
C GLN A 8 -1.09 -12.51 -9.75
N GLY A 9 -0.62 -12.68 -8.51
CA GLY A 9 0.57 -13.47 -8.19
C GLY A 9 1.90 -12.72 -8.37
N ASP A 10 1.89 -11.50 -8.92
CA ASP A 10 3.09 -10.68 -9.03
C ASP A 10 3.47 -10.11 -7.66
N THR A 11 4.78 -10.06 -7.40
CA THR A 11 5.36 -9.36 -6.26
C THR A 11 6.08 -8.06 -6.66
N ALA A 12 6.03 -7.70 -7.95
CA ALA A 12 6.68 -6.50 -8.48
C ALA A 12 5.77 -5.78 -9.50
N PRO A 13 5.86 -4.45 -9.62
CA PRO A 13 6.67 -3.54 -8.80
C PRO A 13 6.12 -3.38 -7.38
N ALA A 14 6.96 -2.91 -6.46
CA ALA A 14 6.52 -2.50 -5.13
C ALA A 14 5.53 -1.33 -5.20
N ILE A 15 4.60 -1.27 -4.25
CA ILE A 15 3.68 -0.14 -4.12
C ILE A 15 4.33 0.95 -3.28
N ARG A 16 4.28 2.19 -3.77
CA ARG A 16 4.92 3.35 -3.14
C ARG A 16 3.98 4.54 -3.09
N ALA A 17 4.15 5.39 -2.08
CA ALA A 17 3.43 6.66 -1.95
C ALA A 17 4.29 7.72 -1.26
N THR A 18 4.11 9.00 -1.61
CA THR A 18 4.70 10.11 -0.86
C THR A 18 3.69 10.64 0.15
N LEU A 19 3.98 10.47 1.44
CA LEU A 19 3.16 10.98 2.53
C LEU A 19 3.42 12.48 2.70
N ARG A 20 2.34 13.26 2.74
CA ARG A 20 2.40 14.73 2.75
C ARG A 20 1.47 15.29 3.82
N ASP A 21 1.89 16.38 4.45
CA ASP A 21 1.09 17.14 5.39
C ASP A 21 -0.06 17.90 4.69
N ARG A 22 -0.86 18.62 5.48
CA ARG A 22 -1.96 19.46 4.96
C ARG A 22 -1.50 20.54 3.97
N SER A 23 -0.24 20.95 4.05
CA SER A 23 0.38 21.98 3.20
C SER A 23 0.95 21.38 1.90
N GLY A 24 0.92 20.05 1.74
CA GLY A 24 1.49 19.34 0.60
C GLY A 24 3.00 19.07 0.71
N VAL A 25 3.59 19.33 1.87
CA VAL A 25 5.01 19.09 2.15
C VAL A 25 5.20 17.64 2.57
N ALA A 26 6.21 16.97 2.02
CA ALA A 26 6.53 15.59 2.40
C ALA A 26 6.91 15.53 3.88
N ILE A 27 6.32 14.58 4.61
CA ILE A 27 6.60 14.43 6.05
C ILE A 27 7.88 13.62 6.26
N PRO A 28 8.76 14.00 7.20
CA PRO A 28 9.85 13.13 7.61
C PRO A 28 9.28 11.91 8.36
N LEU A 29 9.85 10.73 8.08
CA LEU A 29 9.41 9.44 8.63
C LEU A 29 10.50 8.78 9.48
N GLU A 30 11.45 9.57 9.96
CA GLU A 30 12.56 9.11 10.81
C GLU A 30 12.01 8.47 12.09
N ASP A 31 12.48 7.25 12.39
CA ASP A 31 12.06 6.42 13.53
C ASP A 31 10.56 6.11 13.60
N ALA A 32 9.80 6.37 12.53
CA ALA A 32 8.38 6.05 12.47
C ALA A 32 8.15 4.58 12.13
N PHE A 33 7.11 3.98 12.73
CA PHE A 33 6.65 2.65 12.35
C PHE A 33 5.51 2.75 11.33
N ILE A 34 5.67 2.11 10.18
CA ILE A 34 4.72 2.20 9.07
C ILE A 34 4.11 0.83 8.79
N GLU A 35 2.80 0.79 8.67
CA GLU A 35 2.04 -0.38 8.22
C GLU A 35 1.35 -0.10 6.89
N PHE A 36 1.52 -0.99 5.92
CA PHE A 36 0.63 -1.06 4.77
C PHE A 36 -0.59 -1.90 5.13
N ARG A 37 -1.77 -1.37 4.84
CA ARG A 37 -3.04 -2.04 5.13
C ARG A 37 -3.88 -2.13 3.88
N MET A 38 -4.41 -3.31 3.60
CA MET A 38 -5.27 -3.53 2.44
C MET A 38 -6.50 -4.35 2.84
N ARG A 39 -7.66 -3.93 2.35
CA ARG A 39 -8.94 -4.64 2.55
C ARG A 39 -9.71 -4.76 1.25
N ASP A 40 -10.64 -5.72 1.22
CA ASP A 40 -11.61 -5.81 0.14
C ASP A 40 -12.81 -4.88 0.31
N ARG A 41 -13.70 -4.92 -0.70
CA ARG A 41 -14.92 -4.12 -0.74
C ARG A 41 -15.91 -4.45 0.39
N ASP A 42 -15.84 -5.67 0.92
CA ASP A 42 -16.69 -6.16 2.00
C ASP A 42 -16.12 -5.78 3.38
N GLY A 43 -14.91 -5.20 3.40
CA GLY A 43 -14.24 -4.71 4.59
C GLY A 43 -13.32 -5.71 5.26
N ASN A 44 -13.09 -6.88 4.66
CA ASN A 44 -12.19 -7.88 5.22
C ASN A 44 -10.74 -7.42 5.05
N LEU A 45 -10.00 -7.41 6.16
CA LEU A 45 -8.58 -7.11 6.17
C LEU A 45 -7.83 -8.26 5.49
N LEU A 46 -7.02 -7.93 4.48
CA LEU A 46 -6.20 -8.87 3.73
C LEU A 46 -4.74 -8.75 4.10
N ILE A 47 -4.25 -7.52 4.18
CA ILE A 47 -2.85 -7.22 4.49
C ILE A 47 -2.83 -6.23 5.64
N ARG A 48 -1.95 -6.50 6.60
CA ARG A 48 -1.55 -5.58 7.65
C ARG A 48 -0.13 -5.94 8.05
N ASP A 49 0.81 -5.35 7.34
CA ASP A 49 2.22 -5.67 7.48
C ASP A 49 3.09 -4.42 7.52
N SER A 50 4.28 -4.57 8.10
CA SER A 50 5.27 -3.49 8.16
C SER A 50 5.71 -3.10 6.75
N ALA A 51 5.83 -1.80 6.52
CA ALA A 51 6.38 -1.22 5.30
C ALA A 51 7.67 -0.42 5.60
N GLY A 52 8.46 -0.20 4.56
CA GLY A 52 9.70 0.57 4.64
C GLY A 52 9.53 2.01 4.16
N THR A 53 10.62 2.77 4.28
CA THR A 53 10.78 4.11 3.70
C THR A 53 11.85 4.10 2.63
N ASP A 54 11.74 4.99 1.65
CA ASP A 54 12.83 5.25 0.72
C ASP A 54 13.94 6.08 1.40
N PRO A 55 15.20 5.63 1.41
CA PRO A 55 16.29 6.38 2.04
C PRO A 55 16.72 7.62 1.24
N ASP A 56 16.42 7.67 -0.06
CA ASP A 56 16.82 8.75 -0.97
C ASP A 56 15.70 9.78 -1.16
N GLU A 57 14.45 9.44 -0.83
CA GLU A 57 13.27 10.30 -0.98
C GLU A 57 12.50 10.52 0.33
N VAL A 58 12.50 11.76 0.85
CA VAL A 58 11.78 12.12 2.09
C VAL A 58 10.28 11.87 1.96
N GLY A 59 9.71 11.18 2.96
CA GLY A 59 8.28 10.92 3.06
C GLY A 59 7.77 9.84 2.11
N VAL A 60 8.64 9.15 1.38
CA VAL A 60 8.24 8.03 0.54
C VAL A 60 8.21 6.75 1.35
N VAL A 61 7.05 6.08 1.31
CA VAL A 61 6.85 4.75 1.88
C VAL A 61 6.78 3.71 0.77
N ILE A 62 7.29 2.51 1.05
CA ILE A 62 7.39 1.40 0.10
C ILE A 62 6.92 0.12 0.78
N TYR A 63 6.01 -0.59 0.13
CA TYR A 63 5.65 -1.96 0.51
C TYR A 63 6.03 -2.92 -0.62
N GLU A 64 6.97 -3.81 -0.27
CA GLU A 64 7.38 -4.93 -1.11
C GLU A 64 6.38 -6.06 -0.93
N TRP A 65 5.64 -6.37 -2.00
CA TRP A 65 4.64 -7.44 -1.98
C TRP A 65 5.26 -8.78 -1.61
N GLN A 66 4.62 -9.50 -0.71
CA GLN A 66 4.97 -10.85 -0.31
C GLN A 66 4.25 -11.89 -1.21
N PRO A 67 4.80 -13.11 -1.33
CA PRO A 67 4.10 -14.20 -1.99
C PRO A 67 2.72 -14.42 -1.34
N GLY A 68 1.66 -14.37 -2.14
CA GLY A 68 0.28 -14.54 -1.70
C GLY A 68 -0.54 -13.25 -1.59
N ASP A 69 0.11 -12.08 -1.48
CA ASP A 69 -0.60 -10.79 -1.29
C ASP A 69 -1.52 -10.43 -2.45
N THR A 70 -1.12 -10.81 -3.67
CA THR A 70 -1.81 -10.51 -4.93
C THR A 70 -2.45 -11.75 -5.54
N ASP A 71 -2.63 -12.84 -4.79
CA ASP A 71 -3.22 -14.09 -5.32
C ASP A 71 -4.71 -13.98 -5.64
N ARG A 72 -5.37 -12.91 -5.21
CA ARG A 72 -6.80 -12.69 -5.46
C ARG A 72 -7.00 -11.50 -6.38
N ALA A 73 -7.43 -11.76 -7.62
CA ALA A 73 -7.85 -10.70 -8.54
C ALA A 73 -9.05 -9.92 -7.97
N GLY A 74 -9.07 -8.61 -8.19
CA GLY A 74 -10.13 -7.73 -7.70
C GLY A 74 -9.71 -6.29 -7.47
N VAL A 75 -10.60 -5.54 -6.83
CA VAL A 75 -10.38 -4.14 -6.44
C VAL A 75 -10.33 -4.05 -4.93
N PHE A 76 -9.24 -3.49 -4.42
CA PHE A 76 -8.96 -3.37 -3.00
C PHE A 76 -8.76 -1.92 -2.61
N ARG A 77 -8.98 -1.63 -1.33
CA ARG A 77 -8.73 -0.33 -0.73
C ARG A 77 -7.56 -0.46 0.22
N SER A 78 -6.58 0.40 0.08
CA SER A 78 -5.39 0.42 0.92
C SER A 78 -5.10 1.77 1.54
N GLU A 79 -4.37 1.71 2.64
CA GLU A 79 -4.03 2.82 3.52
C GLU A 79 -2.63 2.56 4.10
N TRP A 80 -1.90 3.62 4.40
CA TRP A 80 -0.64 3.60 5.15
C TRP A 80 -0.93 4.14 6.54
N GLN A 81 -0.65 3.37 7.59
CA GLN A 81 -0.70 3.89 8.95
C GLN A 81 0.72 4.16 9.44
N VAL A 82 0.96 5.38 9.89
CA VAL A 82 2.22 5.81 10.50
C VAL A 82 2.00 5.95 11.99
N THR A 83 2.87 5.35 12.79
CA THR A 83 3.01 5.59 14.22
C THR A 83 4.31 6.35 14.45
N TYR A 84 4.22 7.59 14.91
CA TYR A 84 5.35 8.47 15.15
C TYR A 84 6.04 8.18 16.49
N PRO A 85 7.31 8.61 16.68
CA PRO A 85 8.06 8.38 17.92
C PRO A 85 7.40 8.95 19.18
N ASP A 86 6.61 10.03 19.05
CA ASP A 86 5.84 10.63 20.14
C ASP A 86 4.56 9.85 20.49
N GLY A 87 4.25 8.78 19.73
CA GLY A 87 3.05 7.97 19.89
C GLY A 87 1.84 8.44 19.09
N GLY A 88 1.95 9.57 18.37
CA GLY A 88 0.95 9.99 17.39
C GLY A 88 0.73 8.94 16.31
N ILE A 89 -0.53 8.78 15.88
CA ILE A 89 -0.90 7.87 14.79
C ILE A 89 -1.61 8.68 13.71
N GLU A 90 -1.18 8.53 12.47
CA GLU A 90 -1.81 9.15 11.29
C GLU A 90 -2.00 8.12 10.19
N THR A 91 -3.10 8.22 9.44
CA THR A 91 -3.43 7.29 8.35
C THR A 91 -3.50 8.05 7.04
N PHE A 92 -2.75 7.57 6.05
CA PHE A 92 -2.69 8.13 4.71
C PHE A 92 -3.33 7.20 3.66
N PRO A 93 -3.99 7.75 2.63
CA PRO A 93 -4.26 9.17 2.45
C PRO A 93 -5.25 9.70 3.51
N ASN A 94 -5.03 10.94 3.96
CA ASN A 94 -5.90 11.64 4.93
C ASN A 94 -7.34 11.84 4.41
N MET A 95 -7.56 11.68 3.09
CA MET A 95 -8.88 11.66 2.47
C MET A 95 -9.01 10.45 1.53
N GLY A 96 -9.96 9.57 1.85
CA GLY A 96 -10.27 8.40 1.03
C GLY A 96 -9.32 7.25 1.28
N TYR A 97 -8.84 6.62 0.21
CA TYR A 97 -7.97 5.45 0.22
C TYR A 97 -7.23 5.36 -1.11
N LEU A 98 -6.13 4.61 -1.12
CA LEU A 98 -5.46 4.17 -2.33
C LEU A 98 -6.23 2.97 -2.91
N THR A 99 -6.48 2.96 -4.22
CA THR A 99 -7.12 1.82 -4.87
C THR A 99 -6.07 0.90 -5.47
N VAL A 100 -6.10 -0.39 -5.13
CA VAL A 100 -5.23 -1.42 -5.71
C VAL A 100 -6.07 -2.32 -6.60
N TYR A 101 -5.70 -2.41 -7.88
CA TYR A 101 -6.28 -3.35 -8.82
C TYR A 101 -5.33 -4.52 -9.00
N VAL A 102 -5.77 -5.70 -8.59
CA VAL A 102 -5.11 -6.96 -8.94
C VAL A 102 -5.84 -7.51 -10.16
N ILE A 103 -5.18 -7.49 -11.31
CA ILE A 103 -5.75 -7.96 -12.57
C ILE A 103 -5.38 -9.41 -12.77
N ASP A 104 -6.36 -10.24 -13.13
CA ASP A 104 -6.16 -11.63 -13.50
C ASP A 104 -4.96 -11.79 -14.45
N ASP A 105 -4.15 -12.80 -14.20
CA ASP A 105 -3.04 -13.12 -15.08
C ASP A 105 -3.53 -13.94 -16.28
N VAL A 106 -3.28 -13.41 -17.48
CA VAL A 106 -3.83 -13.96 -18.73
C VAL A 106 -3.31 -15.39 -18.99
N MET A 107 -2.16 -15.78 -18.42
CA MET A 107 -1.61 -17.14 -18.61
C MET A 107 -2.24 -18.20 -17.70
N ARG A 108 -3.24 -17.85 -16.87
CA ARG A 108 -3.94 -18.83 -16.02
C ARG A 108 -5.27 -19.34 -16.58
N SER A 109 -5.67 -18.90 -17.76
CA SER A 109 -6.92 -19.27 -18.42
C SER A 109 -6.71 -19.78 -19.85
N ASP A 110 -5.84 -20.78 -20.05
CA ASP A 110 -5.75 -21.58 -21.28
C ASP A 110 -5.43 -23.05 -20.96
N ASP A 111 -6.03 -23.61 -19.91
CA ASP A 111 -6.07 -25.07 -19.71
C ASP A 111 -7.38 -25.46 -19.00
N GLU A 112 -8.46 -25.60 -19.79
CA GLU A 112 -9.57 -26.55 -19.56
C GLU A 112 -10.36 -26.79 -20.86
#